data_AF-A0A969JAI0-F1
#
_entry.id   AF-A0A969JAI0-F1
#
_cell.length_a   1.000
_cell.length_b   1.000
_cell.length_c   1.000
_cell.angle_alpha   90.00
_cell.angle_beta   90.00
_cell.angle_gamma   90.00
#
_symmetry.space_group_name_H-M   'P 1'
#
loop_
_entity.id
_entity.type
_entity.pdbx_description
1 polymer ?
#
loop_
_entity_poly.entity_id
_entity_poly.type
_entity_poly.pdbx_seq_one_letter_code
_entity_poly.pdbx_strand_id
1 'polypeptide(L)' 'MIHCIIQQRLAFKGTAITWGTGERVVVATGMNTELGHISELTASAQEEINPPGKRLDSLGKRLIWK' A
#
# COMPACT_ATOMS: atom_id res chain seq x y z
N MET A 1 17.10 22.36 -8.95
CA MET A 1 15.66 22.54 -8.66
C MET A 1 15.13 21.20 -8.20
N ILE A 2 15.12 20.95 -6.90
CA ILE A 2 14.65 19.69 -6.33
C ILE A 2 13.13 19.70 -6.44
N HIS A 3 12.62 19.01 -7.45
CA HIS A 3 11.20 18.77 -7.65
C HIS A 3 10.75 17.64 -6.70
N CYS A 4 10.88 17.86 -5.39
CA CYS A 4 10.18 17.07 -4.38
C CYS A 4 8.78 17.70 -4.25
N ILE A 5 7.96 17.50 -5.28
CA ILE A 5 6.51 17.65 -5.19
C ILE A 5 6.06 16.54 -4.24
N ILE A 6 5.96 16.84 -2.95
CA ILE A 6 4.82 16.50 -2.09
C ILE A 6 5.00 17.24 -0.76
N GLN A 7 4.35 18.40 -0.67
CA GLN A 7 4.07 19.20 0.52
C GLN A 7 5.26 19.63 1.43
N GLN A 8 5.87 20.74 0.98
CA GLN A 8 6.53 21.85 1.68
C GLN A 8 7.52 21.66 2.85
N ARG A 9 7.46 20.65 3.74
CA ARG A 9 8.45 20.52 4.87
C ARG A 9 8.70 19.09 5.39
N LEU A 10 8.19 18.05 4.76
CA LEU A 10 8.39 16.66 5.22
C LEU A 10 9.26 15.86 4.24
N ALA A 11 10.10 14.98 4.80
CA ALA A 11 10.82 13.96 4.05
C ALA A 11 10.18 12.61 4.34
N PHE A 12 9.87 11.85 3.29
CA PHE A 12 9.14 10.59 3.43
C PHE A 12 10.07 9.39 3.42
N LYS A 13 9.78 8.41 4.28
CA LYS A 13 10.51 7.13 4.31
C LYS A 13 10.43 6.47 2.92
N GLY A 14 11.54 6.00 2.39
CA GLY A 14 11.63 5.35 1.07
C GLY A 14 11.93 6.30 -0.09
N THR A 15 12.11 7.59 0.16
CA THR A 15 12.58 8.56 -0.84
C THR A 15 14.07 8.87 -0.65
N ALA A 16 14.80 9.02 -1.75
CA ALA A 16 16.22 9.35 -1.73
C ALA A 16 16.45 10.84 -1.97
N ILE A 17 17.39 11.43 -1.23
CA ILE A 17 17.85 12.80 -1.46
C ILE A 17 18.80 12.76 -2.66
N THR A 18 18.41 13.39 -3.77
CA THR A 18 19.22 13.39 -4.98
C THR A 18 20.35 14.40 -4.93
N TRP A 19 20.16 15.53 -4.25
CA TRP A 19 21.13 16.62 -4.12
C TRP A 19 20.97 17.35 -2.78
N GLY A 20 22.10 17.73 -2.16
CA GLY A 20 22.15 18.50 -0.92
C GLY A 20 22.22 17.63 0.36
N THR A 21 22.31 18.30 1.50
CA THR A 21 22.34 17.67 2.84
C THR A 21 21.43 18.46 3.77
N GLY A 22 20.75 17.78 4.68
CA GLY A 22 19.87 18.43 5.64
C GLY A 22 19.68 17.58 6.88
N GLU A 23 19.63 18.24 8.03
CA GLU A 23 19.28 17.64 9.31
C GLU A 23 17.81 17.90 9.60
N ARG A 24 17.08 16.87 10.05
CA ARG A 24 15.65 16.97 10.39
C ARG A 24 15.29 16.06 11.56
N VAL A 25 14.22 16.43 12.25
CA VAL A 25 13.65 15.64 13.34
C VAL A 25 12.76 14.54 12.78
N VAL A 26 12.87 13.33 13.32
CA VAL A 26 11.98 12.21 13.00
C VAL A 26 10.62 12.46 13.65
N VAL A 27 9.59 12.62 12.83
CA VAL A 27 8.20 12.85 13.31
C VAL A 27 7.35 11.58 13.36
N ALA A 28 7.74 10.53 12.63
CA ALA A 28 7.03 9.25 12.60
C ALA A 28 7.96 8.09 12.19
N THR A 29 7.69 6.89 12.70
CA THR A 29 8.46 5.65 12.44
C THR A 29 7.53 4.46 12.22
N GLY A 30 8.03 3.42 11.55
CA GLY A 30 7.27 2.17 11.37
C GLY A 30 5.97 2.37 10.58
N MET A 31 4.87 1.81 11.09
CA MET A 31 3.54 1.89 10.46
C MET A 31 2.94 3.30 10.50
N ASN A 32 3.39 4.16 11.41
CA ASN A 32 2.93 5.55 11.50
C ASN A 32 3.52 6.45 10.39
N THR A 33 4.35 5.91 9.50
CA THR A 33 4.83 6.62 8.30
C THR A 33 3.84 6.43 7.15
N GLU A 34 3.77 7.37 6.20
CA GLU A 34 2.94 7.21 4.98
C GLU A 34 3.18 5.87 4.28
N LEU A 35 4.46 5.48 4.14
CA LEU A 35 4.83 4.20 3.53
C LEU A 35 4.35 3.01 4.37
N GLY A 36 4.38 3.14 5.70
CA GLY A 36 3.85 2.15 6.63
C GLY A 36 2.33 2.00 6.50
N HIS A 37 1.62 3.12 6.43
CA HIS A 37 0.17 3.14 6.21
C HIS A 37 -0.23 2.54 4.86
N ILE A 38 0.50 2.85 3.78
CA ILE A 38 0.29 2.19 2.47
C ILE A 38 0.57 0.68 2.55
N SER A 39 1.63 0.28 3.27
CA SER A 39 1.95 -1.13 3.46
C SER A 39 0.85 -1.87 4.21
N GLU A 40 0.24 -1.24 5.21
CA GLU A 40 -0.89 -1.79 5.95
C GLU A 40 -2.16 -1.85 5.09
N LEU A 41 -2.46 -0.81 4.31
CA LEU A 41 -3.55 -0.84 3.33
C LEU A 41 -3.36 -1.95 2.29
N THR A 42 -2.12 -2.19 1.85
CA THR A 42 -1.81 -3.24 0.89
C THR A 42 -1.88 -4.63 1.52
N ALA A 43 -1.40 -4.79 2.75
CA ALA A 43 -1.45 -6.06 3.47
C ALA A 43 -2.87 -6.42 3.93
N SER A 44 -3.67 -5.42 4.31
CA SER A 44 -5.08 -5.59 4.67
C SER A 44 -5.99 -5.79 3.45
N ALA A 45 -5.52 -5.45 2.25
CA ALA A 45 -6.19 -5.75 0.99
C ALA A 45 -6.13 -7.24 0.58
N GLN A 46 -5.75 -8.15 1.50
CA GLN A 46 -5.72 -9.59 1.23
C GLN A 46 -7.13 -10.17 1.11
N GLU A 47 -7.42 -10.62 -0.11
CA GLU A 47 -8.40 -11.63 -0.51
C GLU A 47 -9.87 -11.34 -0.17
N GLU A 48 -10.43 -10.32 -0.81
CA GLU A 48 -11.79 -10.52 -1.33
C GLU A 48 -11.76 -11.76 -2.21
N ILE A 49 -12.31 -12.85 -1.69
CA ILE A 49 -12.45 -14.14 -2.38
C ILE A 49 -12.80 -13.86 -3.83
N ASN A 50 -11.90 -14.23 -4.74
CA ASN A 50 -11.98 -13.98 -6.18
C ASN A 50 -13.44 -14.21 -6.64
N PRO A 51 -14.21 -13.14 -6.94
CA PRO A 51 -15.63 -13.25 -7.25
C PRO A 51 -15.96 -14.29 -8.35
N PRO A 52 -15.09 -14.49 -9.37
CA PRO A 52 -15.18 -15.60 -10.32
C PRO A 52 -15.10 -17.01 -9.72
N GLY A 53 -14.24 -17.25 -8.72
CA GLY A 53 -14.04 -18.56 -8.09
C GLY A 53 -15.29 -19.05 -7.35
N LYS A 54 -15.94 -18.15 -6.59
CA LYS A 54 -17.25 -18.44 -5.95
C LYS A 54 -18.34 -18.78 -6.97
N ARG A 55 -18.35 -18.08 -8.11
CA ARG A 55 -19.32 -18.34 -9.19
C ARG A 55 -19.07 -19.70 -9.82
N LEU A 56 -17.80 -20.07 -10.08
CA LEU A 56 -17.46 -21.37 -10.64
C LEU A 56 -17.82 -22.54 -9.72
N ASP A 57 -17.57 -22.43 -8.42
CA ASP A 57 -17.97 -23.42 -7.42
C ASP A 57 -19.50 -23.58 -7.33
N SER A 58 -20.24 -22.47 -7.40
CA SER A 58 -21.71 -22.50 -7.38
C SER A 58 -22.29 -23.15 -8.64
N LEU A 59 -21.64 -22.96 -9.80
CA LEU A 59 -22.02 -23.59 -11.06
C LEU A 59 -21.70 -25.08 -11.04
N GLY A 60 -20.51 -25.48 -10.55
CA GLY A 60 -20.12 -26.87 -10.40
C GLY A 60 -21.09 -27.67 -9.52
N LYS A 61 -21.48 -27.11 -8.35
CA LYS A 61 -22.46 -27.75 -7.46
C LYS A 61 -23.84 -27.92 -8.10
N ARG A 62 -24.26 -27.00 -8.99
CA ARG A 62 -25.55 -27.10 -9.70
C ARG A 62 -25.53 -28.10 -10.85
N LEU A 63 -24.38 -28.29 -11.49
CA LEU A 63 -24.20 -29.23 -12.60
C LEU A 63 -24.06 -30.68 -12.13
N ILE A 64 -23.48 -30.92 -10.95
CA ILE A 64 -23.27 -32.28 -10.41
C ILE A 64 -24.55 -32.87 -9.77
N TRP A 65 -25.49 -32.04 -9.33
CA TRP A 65 -26.76 -32.48 -8.71
C TRP A 65 -27.83 -32.90 -9.74
N LYS A 66 -27.58 -32.72 -11.04
CA LYS A 66 -28.51 -33.05 -12.13
C LYS A 66 -28.06 -34.31 -12.85
#